data_AF-A0AAI8YJL3-F1
#
_entry.id   AF-A0AAI8YJL3-F1
#
_cell.length_a   1.000
_cell.length_b   1.000
_cell.length_c   1.000
_cell.angle_alpha   90.00
_cell.angle_beta   90.00
_cell.angle_gamma   90.00
#
_symmetry.space_group_name_H-M   'P 1'
#
loop_
_entity.id
_entity.type
_entity.pdbx_description
1 polymer ?
#
loop_
_entity_poly.entity_id
_entity_poly.type
_entity_poly.pdbx_seq_one_letter_code
_entity_poly.pdbx_strand_id
1 'polypeptide(L)'
;MLFFKVLAALASLPRALGVADLLLIKPVSGAYYTATVDYQQAIALGFTVDAVNTTQWLAMTTSAFSQYKSLVVNPYGVASGGDFSSFKFLIDSKARWAPAVTGNMIIVGTDPGNHGRTIPGAAALISHSVNFTARGSGPGFYLQMPSTGGDATVGTKVDPLDYFGRFMYRT
;
A
#
# COMPACT_ATOMS: atom_id res chain seq x y z
N MET A 1 -17.72 30.74 43.24
CA MET A 1 -16.38 30.81 42.62
C MET A 1 -15.89 29.39 42.40
N LEU A 2 -15.91 28.91 41.15
CA LEU A 2 -15.11 27.76 40.71
C LEU A 2 -14.90 27.92 39.19
N PHE A 3 -13.70 28.36 38.82
CA PHE A 3 -13.20 28.31 37.45
C PHE A 3 -12.91 26.84 37.10
N PHE A 4 -13.14 26.41 35.85
CA PHE A 4 -12.09 25.75 35.06
C PHE A 4 -12.49 25.46 33.59
N LYS A 5 -11.56 25.87 32.71
CA LYS A 5 -11.15 25.29 31.43
C LYS A 5 -12.15 25.24 30.26
N VAL A 6 -12.04 26.27 29.43
CA VAL A 6 -12.31 26.17 27.99
C VAL A 6 -11.32 25.16 27.39
N LEU A 7 -11.82 24.01 26.96
CA LEU A 7 -11.10 23.10 26.10
C LEU A 7 -11.17 23.67 24.67
N ALA A 8 -10.06 24.20 24.17
CA ALA A 8 -9.97 24.58 22.77
C ALA A 8 -10.07 23.31 21.91
N ALA A 9 -11.22 23.12 21.27
CA ALA A 9 -11.34 22.16 20.20
C ALA A 9 -10.41 22.63 19.07
N LEU A 10 -9.33 21.88 18.80
CA LEU A 10 -8.62 21.96 17.54
C LEU A 10 -9.61 21.52 16.46
N ALA A 11 -10.30 22.48 15.86
CA ALA A 11 -11.06 22.25 14.65
C ALA A 11 -10.06 21.77 13.60
N SER A 12 -10.13 20.50 13.23
CA SER A 12 -9.50 20.00 12.02
C SER A 12 -10.06 20.82 10.87
N LEU A 13 -9.20 21.58 10.20
CA LEU A 13 -9.58 22.28 8.97
C LEU A 13 -10.16 21.23 8.01
N PRO A 14 -11.32 21.46 7.39
CA PRO A 14 -11.83 20.59 6.36
C PRO A 14 -10.78 20.55 5.24
N ARG A 15 -10.16 19.39 5.05
CA ARG A 15 -9.26 19.15 3.93
C ARG A 15 -10.07 19.38 2.66
N ALA A 16 -9.54 20.18 1.73
CA ALA A 16 -10.12 20.30 0.39
C ALA A 16 -10.38 18.89 -0.17
N LEU A 17 -11.52 18.68 -0.84
CA LEU A 17 -11.88 17.44 -1.52
C LEU A 17 -10.81 17.08 -2.55
N GLY A 18 -9.77 16.43 -2.06
CA GLY A 18 -8.61 15.96 -2.80
C GLY A 18 -8.60 14.45 -2.79
N VAL A 19 -7.82 13.89 -3.72
CA VAL A 19 -7.51 12.46 -3.78
C VAL A 19 -7.13 11.96 -2.37
N ALA A 20 -7.61 10.77 -2.02
CA ALA A 20 -7.30 10.14 -0.74
C ALA A 20 -5.78 10.08 -0.51
N ASP A 21 -5.34 9.93 0.73
CA ASP A 21 -3.91 9.85 1.03
C ASP A 21 -3.24 8.65 0.38
N LEU A 22 -3.87 7.48 0.43
CA LEU A 22 -3.31 6.23 -0.06
C LEU A 22 -4.16 5.63 -1.18
N LEU A 23 -3.50 5.05 -2.19
CA LEU A 23 -4.12 4.18 -3.17
C LEU A 23 -3.92 2.73 -2.74
N LEU A 24 -4.98 2.02 -2.37
CA LEU A 24 -4.93 0.62 -1.94
C LEU A 24 -5.52 -0.29 -3.02
N ILE A 25 -4.83 -1.38 -3.37
CA ILE A 25 -5.41 -2.42 -4.22
C ILE A 25 -6.48 -3.23 -3.46
N LYS A 26 -7.63 -3.50 -4.08
CA LYS A 26 -8.72 -4.32 -3.52
C LYS A 26 -9.21 -5.40 -4.50
N PRO A 27 -9.80 -6.51 -3.99
CA PRO A 27 -10.34 -7.54 -4.85
C PRO A 27 -11.52 -6.99 -5.66
N VAL A 28 -11.77 -7.54 -6.84
CA VAL A 28 -12.91 -7.15 -7.70
C VAL A 28 -14.25 -7.33 -6.97
N SER A 29 -14.36 -8.31 -6.08
CA SER A 29 -15.56 -8.55 -5.25
C SER A 29 -15.79 -7.48 -4.17
N GLY A 30 -14.84 -6.56 -3.94
CA GLY A 30 -14.98 -5.39 -3.09
C GLY A 30 -15.10 -5.63 -1.57
N ALA A 31 -15.42 -6.85 -1.12
CA ALA A 31 -15.99 -7.07 0.21
C ALA A 31 -15.00 -7.11 1.38
N TYR A 32 -13.69 -7.26 1.17
CA TYR A 32 -12.75 -7.59 2.27
C TYR A 32 -11.57 -6.64 2.47
N TYR A 33 -11.43 -5.58 1.65
CA TYR A 33 -10.24 -4.72 1.76
C TYR A 33 -10.23 -3.92 3.07
N THR A 34 -11.38 -3.50 3.58
CA THR A 34 -11.47 -2.78 4.86
C THR A 34 -11.08 -3.68 6.04
N ALA A 35 -11.14 -4.99 5.88
CA ALA A 35 -10.71 -5.93 6.90
C ALA A 35 -9.19 -6.19 6.85
N THR A 36 -8.47 -5.73 5.82
CA THR A 36 -7.01 -5.91 5.76
C THR A 36 -6.33 -5.12 6.86
N VAL A 37 -5.20 -5.64 7.38
CA VAL A 37 -4.41 -4.95 8.40
C VAL A 37 -3.87 -3.64 7.82
N ASP A 38 -3.48 -3.62 6.55
CA ASP A 38 -3.03 -2.41 5.83
C ASP A 38 -4.06 -1.28 5.88
N TYR A 39 -5.33 -1.58 5.55
CA TYR A 39 -6.40 -0.59 5.62
C TYR A 39 -6.60 -0.11 7.07
N GLN A 40 -6.70 -1.03 8.03
CA GLN A 40 -6.95 -0.68 9.43
C GLN A 40 -5.81 0.18 10.01
N GLN A 41 -4.56 -0.14 9.70
CA GLN A 41 -3.41 0.66 10.12
C GLN A 41 -3.39 2.02 9.42
N ALA A 42 -3.73 2.11 8.13
CA ALA A 42 -3.85 3.39 7.43
C ALA A 42 -4.86 4.32 8.10
N ILE A 43 -6.06 3.81 8.42
CA ILE A 43 -7.08 4.58 9.13
C ILE A 43 -6.61 4.97 10.54
N ALA A 44 -5.98 4.05 11.28
CA ALA A 44 -5.45 4.33 12.62
C ALA A 44 -4.35 5.41 12.61
N LEU A 45 -3.58 5.51 11.53
CA LEU A 45 -2.57 6.56 11.31
C LEU A 45 -3.18 7.90 10.83
N GLY A 46 -4.49 7.96 10.61
CA GLY A 46 -5.21 9.17 10.17
C GLY A 46 -5.16 9.42 8.67
N PHE A 47 -4.81 8.41 7.86
CA PHE A 47 -4.83 8.52 6.40
C PHE A 47 -6.21 8.20 5.83
N THR A 48 -6.58 8.86 4.73
CA THR A 48 -7.71 8.44 3.89
C THR A 48 -7.26 7.44 2.83
N VAL A 49 -8.14 6.53 2.41
CA VAL A 49 -7.81 5.47 1.44
C VAL A 49 -8.77 5.51 0.26
N ASP A 50 -8.22 5.53 -0.96
CA ASP A 50 -8.93 5.17 -2.18
C ASP A 50 -8.61 3.71 -2.51
N ALA A 51 -9.63 2.87 -2.67
CA ALA A 51 -9.47 1.45 -2.87
C ALA A 51 -9.90 1.06 -4.28
N VAL A 52 -8.94 0.66 -5.11
CA VAL A 52 -9.12 0.36 -6.54
C VAL A 52 -8.89 -1.11 -6.84
N ASN A 53 -9.64 -1.68 -7.79
CA ASN A 53 -9.34 -3.00 -8.31
C ASN A 53 -8.27 -2.94 -9.42
N THR A 54 -7.84 -4.10 -9.93
CA THR A 54 -6.82 -4.17 -10.98
C THR A 54 -7.25 -3.49 -12.27
N THR A 55 -8.52 -3.55 -12.67
CA THR A 55 -9.04 -2.85 -13.86
C THR A 55 -8.92 -1.33 -13.71
N GLN A 56 -9.28 -0.80 -12.55
CA GLN A 56 -9.17 0.63 -12.23
C GLN A 56 -7.70 1.06 -12.20
N TRP A 57 -6.82 0.30 -11.54
CA TRP A 57 -5.37 0.56 -11.53
C TRP A 57 -4.80 0.58 -12.95
N LEU A 58 -5.17 -0.40 -13.79
CA LEU A 58 -4.75 -0.48 -15.19
C LEU A 58 -5.28 0.66 -16.07
N ALA A 59 -6.27 1.42 -15.63
CA ALA A 59 -6.77 2.61 -16.33
C ALA A 59 -6.05 3.91 -15.90
N MET A 60 -5.32 3.89 -14.78
CA MET A 60 -4.68 5.09 -14.23
C MET A 60 -3.47 5.53 -15.07
N THR A 61 -3.23 6.85 -15.07
CA THR A 61 -2.07 7.50 -15.68
C THR A 61 -1.02 7.81 -14.61
N THR A 62 0.22 8.13 -15.00
CA THR A 62 1.25 8.59 -14.06
C THR A 62 0.79 9.78 -13.23
N SER A 63 0.13 10.76 -13.84
CA SER A 63 -0.41 11.92 -13.13
C SER A 63 -1.45 11.55 -12.08
N ALA A 64 -2.28 10.53 -12.35
CA ALA A 64 -3.25 10.01 -11.38
C ALA A 64 -2.56 9.32 -10.20
N PHE A 65 -1.54 8.49 -10.45
CA PHE A 65 -0.74 7.89 -9.38
C PHE A 65 0.02 8.93 -8.55
N SER A 66 0.49 10.01 -9.16
CA SER A 66 1.23 11.06 -8.46
C SER A 66 0.42 11.90 -7.47
N GLN A 67 -0.91 11.74 -7.44
CA GLN A 67 -1.78 12.44 -6.47
C GLN A 67 -1.76 11.81 -5.07
N TYR A 68 -1.29 10.58 -4.94
CA TYR A 68 -1.30 9.84 -3.67
C TYR A 68 0.01 10.05 -2.90
N LYS A 69 -0.06 9.98 -1.57
CA LYS A 69 1.12 9.92 -0.71
C LYS A 69 1.81 8.57 -0.80
N SER A 70 1.05 7.49 -0.98
CA SER A 70 1.62 6.16 -1.22
C SER A 70 0.66 5.27 -2.01
N LEU A 71 1.24 4.41 -2.84
CA LEU A 71 0.53 3.28 -3.45
C LEU A 71 0.82 2.02 -2.60
N VAL A 72 -0.24 1.37 -2.13
CA VAL A 72 -0.20 0.22 -1.22
C VAL A 72 -0.75 -1.01 -1.94
N VAL A 73 0.13 -1.99 -2.14
CA VAL A 73 -0.18 -3.23 -2.83
C VAL A 73 0.02 -4.40 -1.87
N ASN A 74 -1.08 -5.07 -1.53
CA ASN A 74 -1.06 -6.32 -0.78
C ASN A 74 -1.72 -7.46 -1.58
N PRO A 75 -1.27 -8.72 -1.41
CA PRO A 75 -1.78 -9.84 -2.19
C PRO A 75 -3.25 -10.15 -1.89
N TYR A 76 -3.72 -9.91 -0.67
CA TYR A 76 -5.13 -10.11 -0.29
C TYR A 76 -6.09 -9.16 -1.00
N GLY A 77 -5.56 -8.08 -1.58
CA GLY A 77 -6.25 -7.16 -2.46
C GLY A 77 -6.37 -7.65 -3.90
N VAL A 78 -5.81 -8.82 -4.26
CA VAL A 78 -5.87 -9.33 -5.64
C VAL A 78 -6.34 -10.79 -5.71
N ALA A 79 -5.86 -11.65 -4.82
CA ALA A 79 -6.33 -13.02 -4.62
C ALA A 79 -5.92 -13.55 -3.23
N SER A 80 -6.72 -14.43 -2.62
CA SER A 80 -6.40 -15.07 -1.34
C SER A 80 -5.11 -15.90 -1.44
N GLY A 81 -3.99 -15.34 -0.95
CA GLY A 81 -2.67 -16.00 -0.96
C GLY A 81 -1.92 -15.93 -2.29
N GLY A 82 -2.23 -14.93 -3.14
CA GLY A 82 -1.91 -14.87 -4.57
C GLY A 82 -0.49 -15.30 -4.96
N ASP A 83 -0.42 -15.91 -6.15
CA ASP A 83 0.81 -16.19 -6.88
C ASP A 83 1.31 -14.95 -7.64
N PHE A 84 2.42 -15.08 -8.39
CA PHE A 84 2.94 -14.00 -9.22
C PHE A 84 1.95 -13.48 -10.27
N SER A 85 1.02 -14.32 -10.74
CA SER A 85 0.03 -13.90 -11.73
C SER A 85 -0.89 -12.80 -11.17
N SER A 86 -1.10 -12.79 -9.85
CA SER A 86 -1.83 -11.75 -9.14
C SER A 86 -1.14 -10.37 -9.21
N PHE A 87 0.15 -10.31 -9.55
CA PHE A 87 0.90 -9.05 -9.68
C PHE A 87 1.06 -8.61 -11.14
N LYS A 88 0.46 -9.33 -12.10
CA LYS A 88 0.56 -9.01 -13.54
C LYS A 88 0.15 -7.57 -13.86
N PHE A 89 -0.85 -7.03 -13.16
CA PHE A 89 -1.29 -5.66 -13.36
C PHE A 89 -0.18 -4.63 -13.08
N LEU A 90 0.73 -4.89 -12.12
CA LEU A 90 1.89 -4.04 -11.88
C LEU A 90 2.89 -4.10 -13.02
N ILE A 91 3.08 -5.29 -13.62
CA ILE A 91 3.95 -5.45 -14.79
C ILE A 91 3.36 -4.67 -15.98
N ASP A 92 2.08 -4.91 -16.27
CA ASP A 92 1.38 -4.32 -17.41
C ASP A 92 1.22 -2.79 -17.32
N SER A 93 1.23 -2.23 -16.11
CA SER A 93 1.12 -0.78 -15.88
C SER A 93 2.40 -0.13 -15.38
N LYS A 94 3.53 -0.85 -15.35
CA LYS A 94 4.80 -0.38 -14.79
C LYS A 94 5.25 0.97 -15.33
N ALA A 95 5.15 1.18 -16.64
CA ALA A 95 5.50 2.44 -17.28
C ALA A 95 4.65 3.64 -16.80
N ARG A 96 3.55 3.41 -16.08
CA ARG A 96 2.65 4.45 -15.56
C ARG A 96 2.79 4.67 -14.07
N TRP A 97 2.73 3.61 -13.26
CA TRP A 97 2.81 3.76 -11.79
C TRP A 97 4.26 3.98 -11.32
N ALA A 98 5.25 3.31 -11.90
CA ALA A 98 6.60 3.36 -11.38
C ALA A 98 7.25 4.76 -11.47
N PRO A 99 7.09 5.53 -12.58
CA PRO A 99 7.58 6.91 -12.64
C PRO A 99 6.88 7.87 -11.67
N ALA A 100 5.69 7.53 -11.17
CA ALA A 100 4.99 8.35 -10.18
C ALA A 100 5.58 8.20 -8.77
N VAL A 101 6.29 7.10 -8.50
CA VAL A 101 6.89 6.81 -7.20
C VAL A 101 8.25 7.51 -7.10
N THR A 102 8.30 8.60 -6.34
CA THR A 102 9.51 9.41 -6.11
C THR A 102 9.87 9.52 -4.64
N GLY A 103 9.06 8.93 -3.75
CA GLY A 103 9.27 8.92 -2.31
C GLY A 103 9.83 7.60 -1.79
N ASN A 104 9.58 7.37 -0.50
CA ASN A 104 10.02 6.19 0.22
C ASN A 104 9.36 4.91 -0.31
N MET A 105 10.16 3.87 -0.52
CA MET A 105 9.69 2.55 -0.95
C MET A 105 10.11 1.48 0.05
N ILE A 106 9.18 0.57 0.36
CA ILE A 106 9.46 -0.62 1.16
C ILE A 106 8.75 -1.83 0.55
N ILE A 107 9.49 -2.94 0.50
CA ILE A 107 9.01 -4.23 0.02
C ILE A 107 9.21 -5.23 1.15
N VAL A 108 8.14 -5.93 1.51
CA VAL A 108 8.16 -6.95 2.58
C VAL A 108 7.54 -8.24 2.07
N GLY A 109 7.89 -9.36 2.69
CA GLY A 109 7.20 -10.63 2.44
C GLY A 109 5.72 -10.56 2.85
N THR A 110 4.94 -11.58 2.47
CA THR A 110 3.50 -11.64 2.77
C THR A 110 3.19 -11.87 4.26
N ASP A 111 4.14 -12.44 4.99
CA ASP A 111 3.96 -12.94 6.37
C ASP A 111 3.30 -11.93 7.32
N PRO A 112 3.70 -10.63 7.37
CA PRO A 112 3.04 -9.67 8.24
C PRO A 112 1.55 -9.48 7.92
N GLY A 113 1.15 -9.62 6.66
CA GLY A 113 -0.26 -9.56 6.25
C GLY A 113 -1.08 -10.74 6.76
N ASN A 114 -0.48 -11.94 6.80
CA ASN A 114 -1.08 -13.15 7.39
C ASN A 114 -1.23 -13.04 8.92
N HIS A 115 -0.23 -12.46 9.58
CA HIS A 115 -0.10 -12.53 11.03
C HIS A 115 -0.44 -11.21 11.75
N GLY A 116 -0.65 -10.11 11.03
CA GLY A 116 -0.87 -8.78 11.60
C GLY A 116 -2.15 -8.62 12.44
N ARG A 117 -3.06 -9.60 12.43
CA ARG A 117 -4.24 -9.62 13.31
C ARG A 117 -3.97 -10.25 14.67
N THR A 118 -2.99 -11.14 14.76
CA THR A 118 -2.73 -11.97 15.96
C THR A 118 -1.36 -11.71 16.57
N ILE A 119 -0.40 -11.23 15.79
CA ILE A 119 0.97 -10.97 16.21
C ILE A 119 1.23 -9.45 16.22
N PRO A 120 1.40 -8.82 17.39
CA PRO A 120 1.60 -7.37 17.50
C PRO A 120 2.79 -6.84 16.68
N GLY A 121 3.89 -7.60 16.60
CA GLY A 121 5.05 -7.23 15.80
C GLY A 121 4.76 -7.14 14.30
N ALA A 122 3.91 -8.02 13.77
CA ALA A 122 3.47 -7.98 12.38
C ALA A 122 2.60 -6.74 12.10
N ALA A 123 1.66 -6.43 13.01
CA ALA A 123 0.85 -5.22 12.93
C ALA A 123 1.71 -3.95 12.96
N ALA A 124 2.70 -3.90 13.86
CA ALA A 124 3.63 -2.78 13.97
C ALA A 124 4.45 -2.60 12.69
N LEU A 125 4.95 -3.68 12.08
CA LEU A 125 5.68 -3.61 10.82
C LEU A 125 4.80 -3.07 9.68
N ILE A 126 3.54 -3.49 9.57
CA ILE A 126 2.60 -2.95 8.57
C ILE A 126 2.36 -1.46 8.84
N SER A 127 2.07 -1.08 10.09
CA SER A 127 1.82 0.30 10.49
C SER A 127 3.01 1.21 10.14
N HIS A 128 4.22 0.79 10.49
CA HIS A 128 5.44 1.52 10.16
C HIS A 128 5.72 1.58 8.66
N SER A 129 5.42 0.51 7.91
CA SER A 129 5.57 0.48 6.45
C SER A 129 4.66 1.51 5.78
N VAL A 130 3.37 1.52 6.12
CA VAL A 130 2.39 2.50 5.63
C VAL A 130 2.82 3.92 5.99
N ASN A 131 3.22 4.15 7.25
CA ASN A 131 3.64 5.46 7.71
C ASN A 131 4.91 5.95 7.00
N PHE A 132 5.88 5.05 6.76
CA PHE A 132 7.14 5.35 6.10
C PHE A 132 6.94 5.76 4.64
N THR A 133 6.13 5.02 3.87
CA THR A 133 5.90 5.31 2.45
C THR A 133 5.02 6.54 2.25
N ALA A 134 4.08 6.81 3.15
CA ALA A 134 3.16 7.94 3.04
C ALA A 134 3.74 9.30 3.52
N ARG A 135 4.95 9.33 4.09
CA ARG A 135 5.57 10.56 4.64
C ARG A 135 6.85 11.01 3.90
N GLY A 136 7.10 10.45 2.72
CA GLY A 136 8.17 10.92 1.83
C GLY A 136 7.87 12.29 1.19
N SER A 137 8.84 12.83 0.47
CA SER A 137 8.71 14.08 -0.30
C SER A 137 7.91 13.93 -1.61
N GLY A 138 7.52 12.70 -1.95
CA GLY A 138 6.71 12.34 -3.10
C GLY A 138 6.00 11.01 -2.87
N PRO A 139 5.21 10.52 -3.84
CA PRO A 139 4.47 9.28 -3.70
C PRO A 139 5.40 8.11 -3.38
N GLY A 140 5.17 7.45 -2.26
CA GLY A 140 5.89 6.24 -1.87
C GLY A 140 5.23 4.95 -2.38
N PHE A 141 5.91 3.82 -2.19
CA PHE A 141 5.40 2.52 -2.62
C PHE A 141 5.57 1.47 -1.53
N TYR A 142 4.47 0.90 -1.08
CA TYR A 142 4.44 -0.22 -0.14
C TYR A 142 3.98 -1.48 -0.86
N LEU A 143 4.87 -2.47 -0.96
CA LEU A 143 4.59 -3.77 -1.55
C LEU A 143 4.70 -4.88 -0.52
N GLN A 144 3.62 -5.60 -0.28
CA GLN A 144 3.69 -6.95 0.26
C GLN A 144 3.80 -7.93 -0.92
N MET A 145 4.87 -8.71 -0.95
CA MET A 145 5.09 -9.71 -1.99
C MET A 145 4.05 -10.84 -1.89
N PRO A 146 3.78 -11.60 -2.97
CA PRO A 146 2.96 -12.81 -2.94
C PRO A 146 3.59 -13.93 -2.11
N SER A 147 2.77 -14.76 -1.46
CA SER A 147 3.25 -15.81 -0.53
C SER A 147 3.95 -16.96 -1.21
N THR A 148 3.65 -17.21 -2.49
CA THR A 148 4.36 -18.20 -3.31
C THR A 148 5.69 -17.67 -3.87
N GLY A 149 6.14 -16.48 -3.44
CA GLY A 149 7.50 -16.02 -3.71
C GLY A 149 8.57 -16.99 -3.20
N GLY A 150 8.23 -17.89 -2.26
CA GLY A 150 9.09 -18.98 -1.79
C GLY A 150 9.33 -20.11 -2.80
N ASP A 151 8.49 -20.24 -3.83
CA ASP A 151 8.66 -21.24 -4.91
C ASP A 151 9.35 -20.67 -6.15
N ALA A 152 9.69 -19.37 -6.14
CA ALA A 152 10.45 -18.76 -7.22
C ALA A 152 11.88 -19.31 -7.22
N THR A 153 12.31 -19.83 -8.37
CA THR A 153 13.70 -20.26 -8.56
C THR A 153 14.65 -19.11 -8.23
N VAL A 154 15.73 -19.40 -7.49
CA VAL A 154 16.81 -18.44 -7.23
C VAL A 154 17.26 -17.79 -8.54
N GLY A 155 17.41 -16.47 -8.54
CA GLY A 155 17.76 -15.71 -9.75
C GLY A 155 16.57 -15.35 -10.63
N THR A 156 15.34 -15.75 -10.29
CA THR A 156 14.13 -15.21 -10.92
C THR A 156 14.07 -13.70 -10.72
N LYS A 157 13.75 -12.96 -11.78
CA LYS A 157 13.64 -11.51 -11.75
C LYS A 157 12.31 -11.07 -11.14
N VAL A 158 12.34 -10.03 -10.30
CA VAL A 158 11.13 -9.36 -9.81
C VAL A 158 10.72 -8.27 -10.81
N ASP A 159 10.08 -8.69 -11.90
CA ASP A 159 9.75 -7.82 -13.04
C ASP A 159 8.95 -6.55 -12.73
N PRO A 160 8.02 -6.52 -11.75
CA PRO A 160 7.34 -5.28 -11.37
C PRO A 160 8.29 -4.16 -10.92
N LEU A 161 9.47 -4.49 -10.38
CA LEU A 161 10.36 -3.54 -9.72
C LEU A 161 11.53 -3.06 -10.59
N ASP A 162 11.65 -3.57 -11.83
CA ASP A 162 12.85 -3.35 -12.63
C ASP A 162 13.09 -1.88 -13.04
N TYR A 163 12.07 -1.04 -12.94
CA TYR A 163 12.17 0.41 -13.11
C TYR A 163 13.08 1.04 -12.04
N PHE A 164 13.09 0.49 -10.83
CA PHE A 164 13.88 1.00 -9.71
C PHE A 164 15.25 0.33 -9.57
N GLY A 165 15.53 -0.69 -10.40
CA GLY A 165 16.80 -1.41 -10.37
C GLY A 165 16.63 -2.91 -10.56
N ARG A 166 17.71 -3.66 -10.41
CA ARG A 166 17.71 -5.10 -10.64
C ARG A 166 17.37 -5.87 -9.36
N PHE A 167 16.14 -6.38 -9.27
CA PHE A 167 15.66 -7.20 -8.16
C PHE A 167 15.58 -8.67 -8.56
N MET A 168 16.16 -9.55 -7.74
CA MET A 168 16.24 -10.98 -7.98
C MET A 168 15.88 -11.74 -6.70
N TYR A 169 15.21 -12.88 -6.85
CA TYR A 169 15.00 -13.82 -5.76
C TYR A 169 16.34 -14.38 -5.25
N ARG A 170 16.51 -14.36 -3.93
CA ARG A 170 17.65 -14.94 -3.21
C ARG A 170 17.12 -15.81 -2.07
N THR A 171 17.86 -16.88 -1.75
CA THR A 171 17.68 -17.73 -0.58
C THR A 171 18.51 -17.24 0.59
#